data_AF-A0A5K1VMG4-F1
#
_entry.id   AF-A0A5K1VMG4-F1
#
_cell.length_a   1.000
_cell.length_b   1.000
_cell.length_c   1.000
_cell.angle_alpha   90.00
_cell.angle_beta   90.00
_cell.angle_gamma   90.00
#
_symmetry.space_group_name_H-M   'P 1'
#
loop_
_entity.id
_entity.type
_entity.pdbx_description
1 polymer ?
#
loop_
_entity_poly.entity_id
_entity_poly.type
_entity_poly.pdbx_seq_one_letter_code
_entity_poly.pdbx_strand_id
1 'polypeptide(L)'
;MNLLFHLSDYMDKVNEKGVLSMSLLQSFNNVKNDEEVFNALKELEQYRIKKEKTYAISKNEEYDDIATSSLGYLMIDYSVAELYGKLRDNRVQALELSQSHYISFLNEMARLRFINKQYITDMVNGISETPEQARNTRIERFKESQQAKNILKNIEIKKKQERDGLDEEDEREYWKALLRVCILNSIDNFGYQKREVTMLKEINKLKANGEFEKRKEKEDQEAEKRRGGFKTFTIPKQPTVQDLQQLQTFAAQNQEYFTTQSNNDNGVVKEFTYKPEKLEIMKNVFNPRFKYGRMMTDEDWEAEKRDEMLDPIEEPEHTSADDDSNDDDEKLKEKREWDEFKDAHPRGSGNTLNMG
;
A
#
# COMPACT_ATOMS: atom_id res chain seq x y z
N MET A 1 -1.62 -0.70 -7.77
CA MET A 1 -0.82 -0.47 -8.99
C MET A 1 -1.10 0.93 -9.49
N ASN A 2 -0.18 1.84 -9.17
CA ASN A 2 -0.30 3.27 -9.45
C ASN A 2 -0.06 3.54 -10.93
N LEU A 3 -1.09 3.98 -11.66
CA LEU A 3 -1.05 4.38 -13.07
C LEU A 3 -0.21 5.65 -13.34
N LEU A 4 0.50 6.14 -12.33
CA LEU A 4 1.37 7.30 -12.35
C LEU A 4 2.86 6.95 -12.58
N PHE A 5 3.19 5.65 -12.75
CA PHE A 5 4.57 5.16 -12.69
C PHE A 5 5.39 5.24 -14.00
N HIS A 6 4.89 5.79 -15.11
CA HIS A 6 5.61 5.77 -16.40
C HIS A 6 5.73 7.11 -17.13
N LEU A 7 5.72 8.23 -16.41
CA LEU A 7 5.66 9.59 -16.99
C LEU A 7 6.93 10.44 -16.80
N SER A 8 8.10 9.79 -16.74
CA SER A 8 9.36 10.39 -16.28
C SER A 8 10.07 11.31 -17.29
N ASP A 9 10.10 11.03 -18.59
CA ASP A 9 11.32 11.44 -19.33
C ASP A 9 11.28 12.67 -20.24
N TYR A 10 10.19 13.45 -20.35
CA TYR A 10 10.10 14.47 -21.42
C TYR A 10 9.35 15.77 -21.09
N MET A 11 9.57 16.35 -19.90
CA MET A 11 9.13 17.71 -19.58
C MET A 11 10.25 18.65 -19.08
N ASP A 12 11.52 18.26 -19.27
CA ASP A 12 12.69 19.05 -18.83
C ASP A 12 13.07 20.23 -19.75
N LYS A 13 12.17 20.65 -20.65
CA LYS A 13 12.40 21.84 -21.48
C LYS A 13 11.23 22.79 -21.36
N VAL A 14 11.24 23.58 -20.29
CA VAL A 14 10.92 25.03 -20.19
C VAL A 14 10.71 25.30 -18.70
N ASN A 15 11.81 25.44 -17.95
CA ASN A 15 11.78 25.92 -16.58
C ASN A 15 12.27 27.38 -16.48
N GLU A 16 11.87 28.21 -17.45
CA GLU A 16 12.21 29.65 -17.46
C GLU A 16 11.20 30.54 -16.71
N LYS A 17 10.02 30.03 -16.31
CA LYS A 17 8.94 30.89 -15.74
C LYS A 17 8.57 30.63 -14.28
N GLY A 18 9.23 29.70 -13.58
CA GLY A 18 8.98 29.42 -12.16
C GLY A 18 7.51 29.12 -11.83
N VAL A 19 6.75 28.57 -12.78
CA VAL A 19 5.36 28.14 -12.60
C VAL A 19 5.39 26.71 -12.02
N LEU A 20 4.37 26.33 -11.24
CA LEU A 20 4.21 24.94 -10.81
C LEU A 20 4.14 24.03 -12.04
N SER A 21 5.23 23.30 -12.30
CA SER A 21 5.27 22.36 -13.40
C SER A 21 4.61 21.04 -13.00
N MET A 22 4.06 20.36 -14.00
CA MET A 22 3.49 19.03 -13.82
C MET A 22 4.54 18.00 -13.37
N SER A 23 5.80 18.15 -13.80
CA SER A 23 6.91 17.30 -13.35
C SER A 23 7.15 17.43 -11.85
N LEU A 24 7.03 18.63 -11.30
CA LEU A 24 7.18 18.87 -9.88
C LEU A 24 6.04 18.27 -9.06
N LEU A 25 4.78 18.44 -9.51
CA LEU A 25 3.64 17.82 -8.84
C LEU A 25 3.74 16.28 -8.84
N GLN A 26 4.36 15.71 -9.88
CA GLN A 26 4.57 14.27 -10.00
C GLN A 26 5.72 13.74 -9.13
N SER A 27 6.76 14.54 -8.88
CA SER A 27 7.88 14.13 -8.01
C SER A 27 7.40 13.89 -6.56
N PHE A 28 6.40 14.65 -6.11
CA PHE A 28 5.77 14.49 -4.79
C PHE A 28 5.07 13.13 -4.60
N ASN A 29 4.72 12.44 -5.68
CA ASN A 29 4.13 11.11 -5.61
C ASN A 29 5.15 10.02 -5.22
N ASN A 30 6.43 10.21 -5.54
CA ASN A 30 7.50 9.24 -5.28
C ASN A 30 8.17 9.39 -3.91
N VAL A 31 7.79 10.40 -3.14
CA VAL A 31 8.30 10.66 -1.79
C VAL A 31 7.98 9.50 -0.86
N LYS A 32 9.01 8.96 -0.19
CA LYS A 32 8.89 7.83 0.75
C LYS A 32 9.27 8.20 2.18
N ASN A 33 10.12 9.19 2.36
CA ASN A 33 10.66 9.58 3.67
C ASN A 33 9.94 10.81 4.23
N ASP A 34 9.78 10.91 5.55
CA ASP A 34 9.10 12.05 6.17
C ASP A 34 9.87 13.38 5.95
N GLU A 35 11.20 13.33 5.85
CA GLU A 35 12.03 14.51 5.53
C GLU A 35 11.78 15.03 4.10
N GLU A 36 11.63 14.11 3.14
CA GLU A 36 11.30 14.45 1.75
C GLU A 36 9.87 15.04 1.67
N VAL A 37 8.93 14.51 2.47
CA VAL A 37 7.57 15.08 2.58
C VAL A 37 7.65 16.52 3.07
N PHE A 38 8.45 16.78 4.10
CA PHE A 38 8.60 18.12 4.66
C PHE A 38 9.24 19.11 3.67
N ASN A 39 10.25 18.68 2.94
CA ASN A 39 10.87 19.51 1.89
C ASN A 39 9.88 19.84 0.76
N ALA A 40 9.11 18.85 0.31
CA ALA A 40 8.05 19.03 -0.68
C ALA A 40 6.95 19.99 -0.21
N LEU A 41 6.53 19.87 1.05
CA LEU A 41 5.56 20.81 1.66
C LEU A 41 6.11 22.24 1.69
N LYS A 42 7.38 22.42 2.05
CA LYS A 42 8.03 23.72 2.06
C LYS A 42 8.09 24.34 0.66
N GLU A 43 8.34 23.54 -0.36
CA GLU A 43 8.35 23.99 -1.75
C GLU A 43 6.94 24.38 -2.23
N LEU A 44 5.92 23.57 -1.95
CA LEU A 44 4.52 23.90 -2.27
C LEU A 44 4.05 25.18 -1.59
N GLU A 45 4.50 25.45 -0.37
CA GLU A 45 4.18 26.69 0.34
C GLU A 45 4.77 27.93 -0.37
N GLN A 46 5.95 27.82 -0.98
CA GLN A 46 6.51 28.91 -1.79
C GLN A 46 5.63 29.20 -3.01
N TYR A 47 5.12 28.15 -3.66
CA TYR A 47 4.20 28.31 -4.78
C TYR A 47 2.83 28.85 -4.38
N ARG A 48 2.35 28.51 -3.19
CA ARG A 48 1.15 29.11 -2.61
C ARG A 48 1.33 30.62 -2.39
N ILE A 49 2.45 31.02 -1.77
CA ILE A 49 2.79 32.44 -1.59
C ILE A 49 2.93 33.14 -2.94
N LYS A 50 3.51 32.47 -3.95
CA LYS A 50 3.61 33.02 -5.30
C LYS A 50 2.24 33.24 -5.93
N LYS A 51 1.34 32.26 -5.86
CA LYS A 51 -0.05 32.34 -6.34
C LYS A 51 -0.76 33.57 -5.78
N GLU A 52 -0.62 33.81 -4.47
CA GLU A 52 -1.24 34.95 -3.79
C GLU A 52 -0.62 36.29 -4.22
N LYS A 53 0.70 36.36 -4.38
CA LYS A 53 1.39 37.58 -4.83
C LYS A 53 1.08 37.95 -6.27
N THR A 54 0.96 36.96 -7.16
CA THR A 54 0.70 37.18 -8.59
C THR A 54 -0.78 37.30 -8.90
N TYR A 55 -1.67 37.05 -7.92
CA TYR A 55 -3.13 36.96 -8.12
C TYR A 55 -3.50 36.12 -9.34
N ALA A 56 -2.82 34.98 -9.51
CA ALA A 56 -2.91 34.18 -10.74
C ALA A 56 -4.30 33.59 -11.00
N ILE A 57 -5.14 33.50 -9.97
CA ILE A 57 -6.52 33.04 -10.04
C ILE A 57 -7.36 33.97 -9.18
N SER A 58 -8.27 34.72 -9.80
CA SER A 58 -9.20 35.57 -9.09
C SER A 58 -10.36 34.77 -8.52
N LYS A 59 -10.97 35.28 -7.44
CA LYS A 59 -12.12 34.65 -6.77
C LYS A 59 -13.37 34.61 -7.67
N ASN A 60 -13.47 35.52 -8.64
CA ASN A 60 -14.63 35.68 -9.52
C ASN A 60 -14.42 35.07 -10.91
N GLU A 61 -13.27 34.47 -11.20
CA GLU A 61 -13.00 33.81 -12.48
C GLU A 61 -13.72 32.46 -12.57
N GLU A 62 -14.27 32.17 -13.75
CA GLU A 62 -14.72 30.83 -14.14
C GLU A 62 -13.53 30.01 -14.67
N TYR A 63 -13.68 28.70 -14.83
CA TYR A 63 -12.58 27.83 -15.30
C TYR A 63 -12.02 28.25 -16.67
N ASP A 64 -12.91 28.67 -17.56
CA ASP A 64 -12.55 29.04 -18.93
C ASP A 64 -11.76 30.37 -18.98
N ASP A 65 -11.89 31.22 -17.96
CA ASP A 65 -11.17 32.51 -17.85
C ASP A 65 -9.73 32.33 -17.36
N ILE A 66 -9.38 31.19 -16.78
CA ILE A 66 -8.06 30.94 -16.21
C ILE A 66 -7.08 30.58 -17.33
N ALA A 67 -5.93 31.26 -17.39
CA ALA A 67 -4.86 30.94 -18.32
C ALA A 67 -4.34 29.50 -18.10
N THR A 68 -4.08 28.76 -19.19
CA THR A 68 -3.67 27.34 -19.14
C THR A 68 -2.41 27.14 -18.28
N SER A 69 -1.48 28.11 -18.32
CA SER A 69 -0.27 28.13 -17.49
C SER A 69 -0.53 28.28 -15.99
N SER A 70 -1.68 28.83 -15.59
CA SER A 70 -2.03 29.06 -14.18
C SER A 70 -2.85 27.91 -13.57
N LEU A 71 -3.32 26.96 -14.38
CA LEU A 71 -4.10 25.81 -13.91
C LEU A 71 -3.33 24.93 -12.91
N GLY A 72 -2.00 24.87 -12.99
CA GLY A 72 -1.16 24.16 -12.02
C GLY A 72 -1.31 24.65 -10.57
N TYR A 73 -1.67 25.93 -10.36
CA TYR A 73 -1.91 26.48 -9.01
C TYR A 73 -3.21 25.96 -8.36
N LEU A 74 -4.10 25.32 -9.11
CA LEU A 74 -5.29 24.65 -8.57
C LEU A 74 -4.93 23.33 -7.87
N MET A 75 -3.78 22.73 -8.22
CA MET A 75 -3.34 21.45 -7.68
C MET A 75 -2.66 21.56 -6.32
N ILE A 76 -2.32 22.78 -5.85
CA ILE A 76 -1.57 22.99 -4.61
C ILE A 76 -2.24 22.29 -3.43
N ASP A 77 -3.52 22.59 -3.17
CA ASP A 77 -4.23 22.06 -2.01
C ASP A 77 -4.36 20.53 -2.07
N TYR A 78 -4.55 19.97 -3.27
CA TYR A 78 -4.55 18.52 -3.48
C TYR A 78 -3.20 17.89 -3.14
N SER A 79 -2.10 18.45 -3.67
CA SER A 79 -0.76 17.92 -3.44
C SER A 79 -0.34 18.04 -1.97
N VAL A 80 -0.69 19.14 -1.31
CA VAL A 80 -0.48 19.31 0.13
C VAL A 80 -1.27 18.26 0.92
N ALA A 81 -2.52 17.99 0.55
CA ALA A 81 -3.33 16.96 1.19
C ALA A 81 -2.71 15.55 1.04
N GLU A 82 -2.25 15.19 -0.15
CA GLU A 82 -1.56 13.91 -0.41
C GLU A 82 -0.28 13.76 0.42
N LEU A 83 0.52 14.83 0.53
CA LEU A 83 1.76 14.84 1.33
C LEU A 83 1.47 14.66 2.83
N TYR A 84 0.50 15.39 3.40
CA TYR A 84 0.06 15.15 4.78
C TYR A 84 -0.51 13.74 4.97
N GLY A 85 -1.15 13.19 3.95
CA GLY A 85 -1.65 11.81 3.94
C GLY A 85 -0.54 10.75 4.01
N LYS A 86 0.70 11.10 3.65
CA LYS A 86 1.87 10.21 3.74
C LYS A 86 2.61 10.31 5.08
N LEU A 87 2.39 11.37 5.85
CA LEU A 87 3.10 11.60 7.11
C LEU A 87 2.70 10.54 8.16
N ARG A 88 3.72 9.98 8.82
CA ARG A 88 3.57 8.95 9.86
C ARG A 88 3.48 9.53 11.27
N ASP A 89 4.25 10.57 11.53
CA ASP A 89 4.30 11.24 12.82
C ASP A 89 3.01 12.04 13.08
N ASN A 90 2.57 12.04 14.35
CA ASN A 90 1.33 12.70 14.79
C ASN A 90 0.15 12.41 13.85
N ARG A 91 0.00 11.14 13.45
CA ARG A 91 -0.93 10.68 12.40
C ARG A 91 -2.32 11.28 12.45
N VAL A 92 -2.92 11.42 13.63
CA VAL A 92 -4.26 12.02 13.77
C VAL A 92 -4.27 13.48 13.29
N GLN A 93 -3.32 14.30 13.74
CA GLN A 93 -3.21 15.70 13.34
C GLN A 93 -2.85 15.81 11.85
N ALA A 94 -1.92 14.97 11.37
CA ALA A 94 -1.54 14.93 9.96
C ALA A 94 -2.75 14.64 9.05
N LEU A 95 -3.58 13.67 9.43
CA LEU A 95 -4.80 13.32 8.69
C LEU A 95 -5.87 14.41 8.78
N GLU A 96 -6.02 15.08 9.92
CA GLU A 96 -6.95 16.22 10.05
C GLU A 96 -6.53 17.39 9.14
N LEU A 97 -5.23 17.67 9.07
CA LEU A 97 -4.68 18.66 8.13
C LEU A 97 -4.92 18.23 6.68
N SER A 98 -4.63 16.96 6.34
CA SER A 98 -4.89 16.39 5.01
C SER A 98 -6.38 16.55 4.61
N GLN A 99 -7.31 16.22 5.50
CA GLN A 99 -8.75 16.40 5.28
C GLN A 99 -9.12 17.87 5.04
N SER A 100 -8.55 18.80 5.80
CA SER A 100 -8.82 20.23 5.63
C SER A 100 -8.37 20.75 4.26
N HIS A 101 -7.24 20.26 3.75
CA HIS A 101 -6.74 20.61 2.42
C HIS A 101 -7.55 19.95 1.30
N TYR A 102 -7.99 18.70 1.45
CA TYR A 102 -8.94 18.10 0.50
C TYR A 102 -10.26 18.88 0.42
N ILE A 103 -10.81 19.32 1.55
CA ILE A 103 -12.03 20.14 1.57
C ILE A 103 -11.78 21.49 0.89
N SER A 104 -10.62 22.12 1.15
CA SER A 104 -10.25 23.39 0.51
C SER A 104 -10.15 23.25 -1.01
N PHE A 105 -9.47 22.20 -1.49
CA PHE A 105 -9.40 21.85 -2.91
C PHE A 105 -10.78 21.63 -3.51
N LEU A 106 -11.62 20.80 -2.89
CA LEU A 106 -12.97 20.50 -3.40
C LEU A 106 -13.86 21.74 -3.43
N ASN A 107 -13.73 22.65 -2.45
CA ASN A 107 -14.47 23.92 -2.46
C ASN A 107 -14.03 24.84 -3.61
N GLU A 108 -12.74 24.90 -3.92
CA GLU A 108 -12.26 25.61 -5.11
C GLU A 108 -12.79 24.96 -6.40
N MET A 109 -12.81 23.63 -6.48
CA MET A 109 -13.41 22.92 -7.61
C MET A 109 -14.93 23.16 -7.72
N ALA A 110 -15.62 23.31 -6.59
CA ALA A 110 -17.04 23.67 -6.56
C ALA A 110 -17.27 25.11 -7.03
N ARG A 111 -16.40 26.04 -6.64
CA ARG A 111 -16.40 27.43 -7.13
C ARG A 111 -16.28 27.48 -8.65
N LEU A 112 -15.38 26.66 -9.20
CA LEU A 112 -15.15 26.50 -10.64
C LEU A 112 -16.20 25.61 -11.34
N ARG A 113 -17.29 25.25 -10.66
CA ARG A 113 -18.42 24.46 -11.18
C ARG A 113 -18.07 23.04 -11.66
N PHE A 114 -16.97 22.45 -11.21
CA PHE A 114 -16.65 21.04 -11.46
C PHE A 114 -17.47 20.06 -10.61
N ILE A 115 -17.93 20.51 -9.44
CA ILE A 115 -18.66 19.69 -8.48
C ILE A 115 -19.71 20.51 -7.75
N ASN A 116 -20.80 19.87 -7.33
CA ASN A 116 -21.83 20.53 -6.53
C ASN A 116 -21.34 20.72 -5.08
N LYS A 117 -21.47 21.95 -4.55
CA LYS A 117 -21.11 22.27 -3.17
C LYS A 117 -21.89 21.44 -2.14
N GLN A 118 -23.15 21.07 -2.43
CA GLN A 118 -23.98 20.26 -1.55
C GLN A 118 -23.37 18.87 -1.31
N TYR A 119 -22.76 18.28 -2.34
CA TYR A 119 -22.09 16.99 -2.22
C TYR A 119 -20.95 17.03 -1.18
N ILE A 120 -20.20 18.14 -1.16
CA ILE A 120 -19.10 18.35 -0.21
C ILE A 120 -19.66 18.48 1.21
N THR A 121 -20.75 19.23 1.40
CA THR A 121 -21.37 19.37 2.73
C THR A 121 -21.90 18.04 3.25
N ASP A 122 -22.52 17.23 2.39
CA ASP A 122 -23.07 15.93 2.77
C ASP A 122 -21.96 14.95 3.15
N MET A 123 -20.85 14.95 2.40
CA MET A 123 -19.64 14.17 2.68
C MET A 123 -19.02 14.54 4.04
N VAL A 124 -18.90 15.84 4.35
CA VAL A 124 -18.35 16.32 5.63
C VAL A 124 -19.29 15.95 6.79
N ASN A 125 -20.59 16.21 6.64
CA ASN A 125 -21.60 15.91 7.66
C ASN A 125 -21.81 14.40 7.86
N GLY A 126 -21.36 13.56 6.92
CA GLY A 126 -21.52 12.11 7.01
C GLY A 126 -22.96 11.67 6.82
N ILE A 127 -23.71 12.40 5.99
CA ILE A 127 -25.07 12.00 5.61
C ILE A 127 -24.93 10.71 4.80
N SER A 128 -25.43 9.61 5.36
CA SER A 128 -25.33 8.30 4.71
C SER A 128 -26.38 8.19 3.62
N GLU A 129 -25.93 7.92 2.41
CA GLU A 129 -26.78 7.41 1.32
C GLU A 129 -27.32 6.02 1.70
N THR A 130 -28.41 5.59 1.04
CA THR A 130 -28.84 4.19 1.16
C THR A 130 -27.75 3.27 0.59
N PRO A 131 -27.66 1.99 1.02
CA PRO A 131 -26.63 1.08 0.53
C PRO A 131 -26.64 0.89 -1.01
N GLU A 132 -27.82 0.96 -1.62
CA GLU A 132 -28.00 0.89 -3.07
C GLU A 132 -27.47 2.14 -3.77
N GLN A 133 -27.80 3.33 -3.24
CA GLN A 133 -27.30 4.61 -3.76
C GLN A 133 -25.77 4.69 -3.63
N ALA A 134 -25.22 4.35 -2.46
CA ALA A 134 -23.78 4.35 -2.23
C ALA A 134 -23.01 3.44 -3.22
N ARG A 135 -23.60 2.28 -3.55
CA ARG A 135 -23.03 1.37 -4.56
C ARG A 135 -23.06 2.01 -5.95
N ASN A 136 -24.18 2.58 -6.35
CA ASN A 136 -24.34 3.20 -7.67
C ASN A 136 -23.39 4.41 -7.82
N THR A 137 -23.34 5.30 -6.82
CA THR A 137 -22.42 6.44 -6.77
C THR A 137 -20.96 6.00 -6.87
N ARG A 138 -20.59 4.87 -6.26
CA ARG A 138 -19.22 4.32 -6.37
C ARG A 138 -18.92 3.77 -7.77
N ILE A 139 -19.88 3.09 -8.39
CA ILE A 139 -19.72 2.57 -9.76
C ILE A 139 -19.58 3.73 -10.76
N GLU A 140 -20.40 4.77 -10.62
CA GLU A 140 -20.33 5.98 -11.44
C GLU A 140 -18.98 6.67 -11.30
N ARG A 141 -18.52 6.91 -10.06
CA ARG A 141 -17.18 7.46 -9.81
C ARG A 141 -16.07 6.62 -10.40
N PHE A 142 -16.18 5.29 -10.32
CA PHE A 142 -15.18 4.41 -10.92
C PHE A 142 -15.16 4.53 -12.45
N LYS A 143 -16.33 4.50 -13.09
CA LYS A 143 -16.45 4.68 -14.55
C LYS A 143 -15.86 6.01 -15.00
N GLU A 144 -16.20 7.08 -14.28
CA GLU A 144 -15.71 8.42 -14.57
C GLU A 144 -14.20 8.54 -14.36
N SER A 145 -13.66 7.93 -13.31
CA SER A 145 -12.21 7.86 -13.08
C SER A 145 -11.50 7.15 -14.24
N GLN A 146 -12.07 6.07 -14.77
CA GLN A 146 -11.51 5.37 -15.93
C GLN A 146 -11.58 6.21 -17.20
N GLN A 147 -12.71 6.88 -17.45
CA GLN A 147 -12.86 7.78 -18.60
C GLN A 147 -11.82 8.90 -18.58
N ALA A 148 -11.67 9.59 -17.44
CA ALA A 148 -10.68 10.66 -17.30
C ALA A 148 -9.24 10.14 -17.47
N LYS A 149 -8.92 8.95 -16.92
CA LYS A 149 -7.60 8.32 -17.11
C LYS A 149 -7.33 7.91 -18.56
N ASN A 150 -8.36 7.49 -19.28
CA ASN A 150 -8.21 7.14 -20.70
C ASN A 150 -7.94 8.39 -21.55
N ILE A 151 -8.60 9.51 -21.24
CA ILE A 151 -8.32 10.81 -21.89
C ILE A 151 -6.86 11.21 -21.65
N LEU A 152 -6.38 11.14 -20.40
CA LEU A 152 -4.98 11.43 -20.08
C LEU A 152 -4.00 10.57 -20.87
N LYS A 153 -4.24 9.26 -20.94
CA LYS A 153 -3.41 8.34 -21.73
C LYS A 153 -3.40 8.69 -23.22
N ASN A 154 -4.57 9.02 -23.78
CA ASN A 154 -4.68 9.36 -25.20
C ASN A 154 -3.88 10.63 -25.52
N ILE A 155 -3.99 11.65 -24.67
CA ILE A 155 -3.24 12.90 -24.82
C ILE A 155 -1.73 12.67 -24.66
N GLU A 156 -1.32 11.82 -23.72
CA GLU A 156 0.09 11.44 -23.55
C GLU A 156 0.65 10.69 -24.77
N ILE A 157 -0.17 9.87 -25.42
CA ILE A 157 0.22 9.19 -26.67
C ILE A 157 0.39 10.20 -27.79
N LYS A 158 -0.56 11.13 -27.97
CA LYS A 158 -0.44 12.22 -28.95
C LYS A 158 0.86 13.01 -28.74
N LYS A 159 1.14 13.40 -27.49
CA LYS A 159 2.36 14.13 -27.10
C LYS A 159 3.66 13.43 -27.50
N LYS A 160 3.67 12.09 -27.49
CA LYS A 160 4.86 11.32 -27.90
C LYS A 160 5.00 11.20 -29.41
N GLN A 161 3.89 11.28 -30.13
CA GLN A 161 3.85 11.13 -31.58
C GLN A 161 4.14 12.47 -32.29
N GLU A 162 3.70 13.58 -31.72
CA GLU A 162 3.86 14.92 -32.28
C GLU A 162 5.23 15.52 -31.93
N ARG A 163 6.00 15.91 -32.95
CA ARG A 163 7.30 16.56 -32.79
C ARG A 163 7.19 18.03 -32.43
N ASP A 164 6.07 18.67 -32.77
CA ASP A 164 5.88 20.12 -32.67
C ASP A 164 5.32 20.57 -31.30
N GLY A 165 5.10 19.63 -30.37
CA GLY A 165 4.48 19.91 -29.08
C GLY A 165 2.98 19.65 -29.09
N LEU A 166 2.32 19.99 -27.99
CA LEU A 166 0.86 19.87 -27.84
C LEU A 166 0.20 21.21 -28.14
N ASP A 167 -0.97 21.18 -28.77
CA ASP A 167 -1.80 22.37 -28.91
C ASP A 167 -2.35 22.83 -27.55
N GLU A 168 -2.58 24.14 -27.38
CA GLU A 168 -3.12 24.69 -26.12
C GLU A 168 -4.49 24.08 -25.73
N GLU A 169 -5.26 23.65 -26.72
CA GLU A 169 -6.54 22.95 -26.51
C GLU A 169 -6.34 21.58 -25.87
N ASP A 170 -5.41 20.77 -26.40
CA ASP A 170 -5.05 19.47 -25.83
C ASP A 170 -4.43 19.62 -24.44
N GLU A 171 -3.62 20.68 -24.19
CA GLU A 171 -3.09 20.97 -22.85
C GLU A 171 -4.21 21.29 -21.85
N ARG A 172 -5.21 22.06 -22.28
CA ARG A 172 -6.37 22.39 -21.44
C ARG A 172 -7.27 21.18 -21.20
N GLU A 173 -7.44 20.31 -22.18
CA GLU A 173 -8.17 19.05 -22.01
C GLU A 173 -7.45 18.13 -21.02
N TYR A 174 -6.12 18.05 -21.11
CA TYR A 174 -5.29 17.32 -20.15
C TYR A 174 -5.52 17.80 -18.72
N TRP A 175 -5.46 19.12 -18.48
CA TRP A 175 -5.72 19.70 -17.16
C TRP A 175 -7.11 19.40 -16.65
N LYS A 176 -8.13 19.48 -17.52
CA LYS A 176 -9.52 19.16 -17.17
C LYS A 176 -9.66 17.70 -16.74
N ALA A 177 -9.06 16.77 -17.49
CA ALA A 177 -9.06 15.35 -17.16
C ALA A 177 -8.29 15.07 -15.86
N LEU A 178 -7.15 15.72 -15.65
CA LEU A 178 -6.34 15.59 -14.45
C LEU A 178 -7.09 16.08 -13.21
N LEU A 179 -7.67 17.28 -13.26
CA LEU A 179 -8.51 17.82 -12.19
C LEU A 179 -9.63 16.86 -11.85
N ARG A 180 -10.24 16.22 -12.86
CA ARG A 180 -11.30 15.24 -12.61
C ARG A 180 -10.81 14.01 -11.85
N VAL A 181 -9.66 13.47 -12.23
CA VAL A 181 -9.03 12.35 -11.48
C VAL A 181 -8.73 12.76 -10.04
N CYS A 182 -8.18 13.96 -9.83
CA CYS A 182 -7.82 14.46 -8.51
C CYS A 182 -9.05 14.73 -7.63
N ILE A 183 -10.15 15.23 -8.18
CA ILE A 183 -11.43 15.38 -7.46
C ILE A 183 -11.92 14.02 -6.96
N LEU A 184 -11.95 13.01 -7.83
CA LEU A 184 -12.43 11.68 -7.46
C LEU A 184 -11.54 11.02 -6.40
N ASN A 185 -10.22 11.12 -6.57
CA ASN A 185 -9.27 10.63 -5.57
C ASN A 185 -9.44 11.36 -4.23
N SER A 186 -9.66 12.67 -4.23
CA SER A 186 -9.86 13.45 -3.01
C SER A 186 -11.07 12.97 -2.21
N ILE A 187 -12.18 12.68 -2.88
CA ILE A 187 -13.41 12.17 -2.24
C ILE A 187 -13.14 10.80 -1.60
N ASP A 188 -12.48 9.90 -2.34
CA ASP A 188 -12.19 8.55 -1.85
C ASP A 188 -11.19 8.60 -0.68
N ASN A 189 -10.09 9.34 -0.84
CA ASN A 189 -9.07 9.53 0.20
C ASN A 189 -9.65 10.17 1.45
N PHE A 190 -10.48 11.21 1.32
CA PHE A 190 -11.21 11.79 2.45
C PHE A 190 -12.04 10.74 3.19
N GLY A 191 -12.78 9.90 2.46
CA GLY A 191 -13.58 8.82 3.05
C GLY A 191 -12.76 7.74 3.76
N TYR A 192 -11.56 7.39 3.25
CA TYR A 192 -10.64 6.49 3.94
C TYR A 192 -10.07 7.12 5.21
N GLN A 193 -9.59 8.36 5.11
CA GLN A 193 -8.99 9.10 6.22
C GLN A 193 -9.99 9.39 7.33
N LYS A 194 -11.26 9.69 7.00
CA LYS A 194 -12.31 9.93 8.00
C LYS A 194 -12.52 8.70 8.90
N ARG A 195 -12.53 7.51 8.30
CA ARG A 195 -12.60 6.24 9.04
C ARG A 195 -11.35 5.99 9.87
N GLU A 196 -10.17 6.21 9.30
CA GLU A 196 -8.89 6.06 10.01
C GLU A 196 -8.80 6.99 11.23
N VAL A 197 -9.13 8.28 11.08
CA VAL A 197 -9.12 9.25 12.19
C VAL A 197 -10.11 8.85 13.29
N THR A 198 -11.29 8.36 12.93
CA THR A 198 -12.29 7.92 13.92
C THR A 198 -11.73 6.77 14.76
N MET A 199 -11.15 5.75 14.12
CA MET A 199 -10.52 4.61 14.80
C MET A 199 -9.32 5.04 15.66
N LEU A 200 -8.43 5.89 15.13
CA LEU A 200 -7.26 6.37 15.87
C LEU A 200 -7.64 7.22 17.09
N LYS A 201 -8.69 8.03 16.99
CA LYS A 201 -9.23 8.79 18.13
C LYS A 201 -9.77 7.88 19.21
N GLU A 202 -10.50 6.82 18.83
CA GLU A 202 -10.98 5.81 19.78
C GLU A 202 -9.81 5.08 20.46
N ILE A 203 -8.81 4.65 19.69
CA ILE A 203 -7.60 4.01 20.23
C ILE A 203 -6.88 4.94 21.21
N ASN A 204 -6.73 6.22 20.87
CA ASN A 204 -6.08 7.18 21.76
C ASN A 204 -6.86 7.40 23.05
N LYS A 205 -8.20 7.39 23.01
CA LYS A 205 -9.06 7.41 24.21
C LYS A 205 -8.85 6.16 25.07
N LEU A 206 -8.80 4.96 24.45
CA LEU A 206 -8.54 3.72 25.17
C LEU A 206 -7.16 3.68 25.83
N LYS A 207 -6.14 4.23 25.15
CA LYS A 207 -4.79 4.37 25.70
C LYS A 207 -4.77 5.34 26.87
N ALA A 208 -5.45 6.49 26.75
CA ALA A 208 -5.56 7.46 27.83
C ALA A 208 -6.25 6.88 29.08
N ASN A 209 -7.25 6.02 28.88
CA ASN A 209 -7.96 5.35 29.97
C ASN A 209 -7.20 4.13 30.55
N GLY A 210 -6.04 3.76 29.99
CA GLY A 210 -5.27 2.57 30.38
C GLY A 210 -5.98 1.23 30.11
N GLU A 211 -7.13 1.26 29.43
CA GLU A 211 -7.90 0.07 29.06
C GLU A 211 -7.29 -0.65 27.86
N PHE A 212 -6.57 0.09 27.01
CA PHE A 212 -5.95 -0.48 25.81
C PHE A 212 -5.00 -1.62 26.15
N GLU A 213 -4.07 -1.40 27.08
CA GLU A 213 -3.11 -2.43 27.52
C GLU A 213 -3.83 -3.62 28.17
N LYS A 214 -4.83 -3.36 29.02
CA LYS A 214 -5.62 -4.42 29.67
C LYS A 214 -6.39 -5.28 28.67
N ARG A 215 -6.91 -4.70 27.58
CA ARG A 215 -7.59 -5.46 26.52
C ARG A 215 -6.59 -6.28 25.72
N LYS A 216 -5.49 -5.65 25.33
CA LYS A 216 -4.41 -6.31 24.58
C LYS A 216 -3.86 -7.52 25.34
N GLU A 217 -3.58 -7.37 26.62
CA GLU A 217 -3.14 -8.48 27.48
C GLU A 217 -4.15 -9.63 27.54
N LYS A 218 -5.45 -9.33 27.60
CA LYS A 218 -6.51 -10.35 27.59
C LYS A 218 -6.61 -11.06 26.25
N GLU A 219 -6.53 -10.33 25.15
CA GLU A 219 -6.54 -10.89 23.79
C GLU A 219 -5.31 -11.76 23.54
N ASP A 220 -4.12 -11.33 23.99
CA ASP A 220 -2.88 -12.10 23.90
C ASP A 220 -3.00 -13.40 24.73
N GLN A 221 -3.53 -13.33 25.95
CA GLN A 221 -3.78 -14.53 26.79
C GLN A 221 -4.81 -15.48 26.18
N GLU A 222 -5.86 -14.96 25.54
CA GLU A 222 -6.85 -15.78 24.86
C GLU A 222 -6.30 -16.41 23.58
N ALA A 223 -5.49 -15.67 22.83
CA ALA A 223 -4.76 -16.19 21.68
C ALA A 223 -3.78 -17.30 22.09
N GLU A 224 -3.06 -17.13 23.20
CA GLU A 224 -2.20 -18.18 23.78
C GLU A 224 -3.00 -19.42 24.20
N LYS A 225 -4.17 -19.25 24.83
CA LYS A 225 -5.07 -20.36 25.18
C LYS A 225 -5.59 -21.11 23.95
N ARG A 226 -5.92 -20.39 22.87
CA ARG A 226 -6.36 -20.98 21.59
C ARG A 226 -5.23 -21.69 20.84
N ARG A 227 -3.96 -21.32 21.09
CA ARG A 227 -2.76 -21.91 20.48
C ARG A 227 -2.31 -23.23 21.13
N GLY A 228 -3.21 -23.93 21.82
CA GLY A 228 -2.94 -25.15 22.60
C GLY A 228 -1.80 -26.01 22.04
N GLY A 229 -0.70 -26.09 22.78
CA GLY A 229 0.40 -27.04 22.55
C GLY A 229 1.56 -26.59 21.66
N PHE A 230 1.43 -25.55 20.85
CA PHE A 230 2.56 -25.09 20.00
C PHE A 230 3.41 -24.04 20.73
N LYS A 231 4.61 -24.45 21.21
CA LYS A 231 5.61 -23.51 21.76
C LYS A 231 6.18 -22.68 20.61
N THR A 232 5.77 -21.42 20.51
CA THR A 232 6.45 -20.48 19.61
C THR A 232 7.81 -20.11 20.19
N PHE A 233 8.81 -19.99 19.32
CA PHE A 233 10.09 -19.40 19.67
C PHE A 233 9.85 -17.91 19.92
N THR A 234 9.65 -17.52 21.18
CA THR A 234 9.61 -16.11 21.58
C THR A 234 10.88 -15.45 21.08
N ILE A 235 10.76 -14.51 20.14
CA ILE A 235 11.88 -13.60 19.85
C ILE A 235 12.10 -12.83 21.15
N PRO A 236 13.23 -13.03 21.87
CA PRO A 236 13.45 -12.32 23.11
C PRO A 236 13.40 -10.82 22.80
N LYS A 237 12.63 -10.08 23.60
CA LYS A 237 12.71 -8.62 23.61
C LYS A 237 14.18 -8.24 23.77
N GLN A 238 14.62 -7.18 23.09
CA GLN A 238 16.02 -6.74 23.24
C GLN A 238 16.34 -6.60 24.73
N PRO A 239 17.46 -7.19 25.20
CA PRO A 239 17.76 -7.24 26.62
C PRO A 239 17.86 -5.82 27.16
N THR A 240 17.18 -5.56 28.27
CA THR A 240 17.27 -4.27 28.94
C THR A 240 18.66 -4.11 29.57
N VAL A 241 19.07 -2.89 29.87
CA VAL A 241 20.38 -2.60 30.48
C VAL A 241 20.59 -3.40 31.78
N GLN A 242 19.51 -3.68 32.51
CA GLN A 242 19.52 -4.49 33.73
C GLN A 242 19.81 -5.98 33.44
N ASP A 243 19.26 -6.53 32.36
CA ASP A 243 19.52 -7.91 31.93
C ASP A 243 20.99 -8.09 31.51
N LEU A 244 21.57 -7.08 30.85
CA LEU A 244 23.00 -7.06 30.49
C LEU A 244 23.90 -6.97 31.73
N GLN A 245 23.51 -6.20 32.75
CA GLN A 245 24.23 -6.13 34.02
C GLN A 245 24.21 -7.45 34.79
N GLN A 246 23.06 -8.15 34.79
CA GLN A 246 22.96 -9.48 35.40
C GLN A 246 23.86 -10.50 34.69
N LEU A 247 23.93 -10.48 33.35
CA LEU A 247 24.85 -11.33 32.60
C LEU A 247 26.32 -11.05 32.92
N GLN A 248 26.69 -9.79 33.17
CA GLN A 248 28.04 -9.43 33.63
C GLN A 248 28.32 -9.99 35.03
N THR A 249 27.35 -9.96 35.95
CA THR A 249 27.52 -10.56 37.28
C THR A 249 27.62 -12.08 37.25
N PHE A 250 26.87 -12.76 36.38
CA PHE A 250 26.99 -14.20 36.14
C PHE A 250 28.34 -14.57 35.50
N ALA A 251 28.85 -13.75 34.57
CA ALA A 251 30.17 -13.95 34.00
C ALA A 251 31.29 -13.76 35.05
N ALA A 252 31.15 -12.80 35.96
CA ALA A 252 32.10 -12.58 37.05
C ALA A 252 32.09 -13.72 38.07
N GLN A 253 30.92 -14.26 38.42
CA GLN A 253 30.82 -15.44 39.29
C GLN A 253 31.44 -16.70 38.66
N ASN A 254 31.36 -16.83 37.34
CA ASN A 254 31.95 -17.97 36.63
C ASN A 254 33.46 -17.84 36.35
N GLN A 255 34.06 -16.66 36.56
CA GLN A 255 35.51 -16.48 36.46
C GLN A 255 36.27 -17.12 37.64
N GLU A 256 35.63 -17.33 38.80
CA GLU A 256 36.23 -18.06 39.92
C GLU A 256 36.43 -19.56 39.62
N TYR A 257 35.72 -20.13 38.64
CA TYR A 257 35.93 -21.52 38.21
C TYR A 257 37.08 -21.71 37.22
N PHE A 258 37.72 -20.62 36.75
CA PHE A 258 38.76 -20.68 35.71
C PHE A 258 40.17 -20.34 36.18
N THR A 259 40.39 -19.99 37.45
CA THR A 259 41.73 -19.55 37.92
C THR A 259 42.36 -20.36 39.04
N THR A 260 41.73 -21.44 39.51
CA THR A 260 42.40 -22.38 40.42
C THR A 260 42.14 -23.81 40.00
N GLN A 261 43.01 -24.38 39.16
CA GLN A 261 43.61 -25.73 39.24
C GLN A 261 44.57 -25.91 38.05
N SER A 262 45.72 -25.26 38.10
CA SER A 262 46.91 -25.77 37.43
C SER A 262 47.72 -26.47 38.51
N ASN A 263 47.67 -27.80 38.52
CA ASN A 263 48.73 -28.68 39.00
C ASN A 263 48.43 -30.11 38.53
N ASN A 264 49.14 -30.47 37.46
CA ASN A 264 49.61 -31.79 37.04
C ASN A 264 48.61 -32.91 36.69
N ASP A 265 48.91 -33.49 35.51
CA ASP A 265 48.57 -34.79 34.96
C ASP A 265 47.15 -35.04 34.37
N ASN A 266 47.13 -35.08 33.03
CA ASN A 266 46.21 -35.83 32.14
C ASN A 266 44.69 -35.64 32.30
N GLY A 267 44.22 -34.40 32.31
CA GLY A 267 42.81 -34.07 32.06
C GLY A 267 42.66 -33.27 30.77
N VAL A 268 42.17 -33.91 29.69
CA VAL A 268 41.76 -33.24 28.46
C VAL A 268 40.69 -32.20 28.79
N VAL A 269 41.01 -30.92 28.60
CA VAL A 269 40.03 -29.84 28.58
C VAL A 269 39.00 -30.20 27.51
N LYS A 270 37.76 -30.51 27.91
CA LYS A 270 36.67 -30.73 26.96
C LYS A 270 36.40 -29.43 26.23
N GLU A 271 36.92 -29.36 25.02
CA GLU A 271 36.58 -28.37 24.01
C GLU A 271 35.04 -28.34 23.88
N PHE A 272 34.44 -27.16 24.08
CA PHE A 272 33.01 -26.97 23.86
C PHE A 272 32.73 -27.05 22.36
N THR A 273 32.55 -28.26 21.86
CA THR A 273 32.07 -28.49 20.50
C THR A 273 30.59 -28.14 20.46
N TYR A 274 30.23 -27.07 19.75
CA TYR A 274 28.83 -26.83 19.40
C TYR A 274 28.30 -28.05 18.65
N LYS A 275 27.24 -28.67 19.17
CA LYS A 275 26.60 -29.81 18.49
C LYS A 275 26.16 -29.35 17.09
N PRO A 276 26.58 -30.04 16.01
CA PRO A 276 26.31 -29.63 14.62
C PRO A 276 24.81 -29.56 14.30
N GLU A 277 24.01 -30.36 15.01
CA GLU A 277 22.55 -30.42 14.91
C GLU A 277 21.87 -29.05 15.11
N LYS A 278 22.41 -28.18 15.97
CA LYS A 278 21.84 -26.85 16.25
C LYS A 278 22.19 -25.81 15.17
N LEU A 279 23.29 -26.02 14.45
CA LEU A 279 23.73 -25.17 13.32
C LEU A 279 22.99 -25.54 12.03
N GLU A 280 22.66 -26.82 11.84
CA GLU A 280 21.85 -27.30 10.72
C GLU A 280 20.41 -26.81 10.81
N ILE A 281 19.80 -26.86 12.00
CA ILE A 281 18.47 -26.28 12.24
C ILE A 281 18.48 -24.78 11.90
N MET A 282 19.54 -24.04 12.24
CA MET A 282 19.65 -22.60 11.98
C MET A 282 19.75 -22.26 10.48
N LYS A 283 20.39 -23.12 9.67
CA LYS A 283 20.44 -22.96 8.21
C LYS A 283 19.12 -23.27 7.51
N ASN A 284 18.28 -24.13 8.09
CA ASN A 284 16.98 -24.50 7.51
C ASN A 284 15.85 -23.52 7.85
N VAL A 285 16.04 -22.54 8.74
CA VAL A 285 14.97 -21.55 9.06
C VAL A 285 14.89 -20.38 8.06
N PHE A 286 15.87 -20.25 7.16
CA PHE A 286 15.90 -19.18 6.14
C PHE A 286 16.40 -19.71 4.79
N ASN A 287 15.74 -20.75 4.27
CA ASN A 287 15.93 -21.13 2.86
C ASN A 287 14.98 -20.31 1.98
N PRO A 288 15.47 -19.55 0.97
CA PRO A 288 14.63 -18.78 0.06
C PRO A 288 13.61 -19.60 -0.73
N ARG A 289 13.69 -20.95 -0.69
CA ARG A 289 12.74 -21.88 -1.32
C ARG A 289 11.38 -21.98 -0.63
N PHE A 290 11.21 -21.47 0.60
CA PHE A 290 9.91 -21.50 1.27
C PHE A 290 9.01 -20.36 0.78
N LYS A 291 8.12 -20.67 -0.17
CA LYS A 291 7.18 -19.69 -0.77
C LYS A 291 6.10 -19.21 0.21
N TYR A 292 5.93 -19.87 1.36
CA TYR A 292 4.93 -19.52 2.36
C TYR A 292 5.52 -19.56 3.78
N GLY A 293 5.27 -18.51 4.57
CA GLY A 293 5.74 -18.36 5.95
C GLY A 293 5.03 -19.26 6.98
N ARG A 294 4.75 -20.52 6.62
CA ARG A 294 4.33 -21.59 7.53
C ARG A 294 5.27 -22.78 7.36
N MET A 295 5.49 -23.54 8.43
CA MET A 295 6.24 -24.80 8.36
C MET A 295 5.57 -25.72 7.35
N MET A 296 6.35 -26.28 6.43
CA MET A 296 5.92 -27.29 5.46
C MET A 296 5.41 -28.53 6.22
N THR A 297 4.23 -29.04 5.88
CA THR A 297 3.75 -30.31 6.45
C THR A 297 4.39 -31.49 5.73
N ASP A 298 4.34 -32.68 6.32
CA ASP A 298 4.81 -33.91 5.66
C ASP A 298 4.04 -34.17 4.34
N GLU A 299 2.77 -33.76 4.26
CA GLU A 299 1.95 -33.82 3.05
C GLU A 299 2.45 -32.87 1.95
N ASP A 300 2.86 -31.65 2.31
CA ASP A 300 3.44 -30.69 1.37
C ASP A 300 4.78 -31.21 0.82
N TRP A 301 5.59 -31.87 1.67
CA TRP A 301 6.87 -32.47 1.27
C TRP A 301 6.67 -33.63 0.29
N GLU A 302 5.69 -34.50 0.53
CA GLU A 302 5.35 -35.58 -0.38
C GLU A 302 4.76 -35.07 -1.71
N ALA A 303 4.03 -33.95 -1.69
CA ALA A 303 3.51 -33.30 -2.90
C ALA A 303 4.64 -32.68 -3.73
N GLU A 304 5.58 -31.98 -3.11
CA GLU A 304 6.73 -31.39 -3.80
C GLU A 304 7.67 -32.47 -4.35
N LYS A 305 7.85 -33.57 -3.62
CA LYS A 305 8.61 -34.74 -4.08
C LYS A 305 7.92 -35.48 -5.24
N ARG A 306 6.58 -35.42 -5.32
CA ARG A 306 5.82 -35.92 -6.49
C ARG A 306 6.07 -35.05 -7.70
N ASP A 307 6.02 -33.73 -7.56
CA ASP A 307 6.32 -32.77 -8.62
C ASP A 307 7.77 -32.92 -9.14
N GLU A 308 8.72 -33.22 -8.25
CA GLU A 308 10.13 -33.42 -8.61
C GLU A 308 10.40 -34.80 -9.27
N MET A 309 9.51 -35.78 -9.10
CA MET A 309 9.57 -37.11 -9.74
C MET A 309 8.77 -37.22 -11.04
N LEU A 310 8.00 -36.19 -11.40
CA LEU A 310 7.39 -36.10 -12.72
C LEU A 310 8.49 -35.75 -13.72
N ASP A 311 8.69 -36.64 -14.71
CA ASP A 311 9.55 -36.34 -15.84
C ASP A 311 9.13 -34.99 -16.43
N PRO A 312 10.07 -34.08 -16.75
CA PRO A 312 9.73 -32.83 -17.41
C PRO A 312 8.90 -33.16 -18.65
N ILE A 313 7.66 -32.66 -18.68
CA ILE A 313 6.88 -32.66 -19.91
C ILE A 313 7.72 -31.83 -20.89
N GLU A 314 8.25 -32.47 -21.93
CA GLU A 314 8.88 -31.76 -23.04
C GLU A 314 7.85 -30.76 -23.55
N GLU A 315 8.07 -29.47 -23.27
CA GLU A 315 7.30 -28.39 -23.87
C GLU A 315 7.48 -28.52 -25.39
N PRO A 316 6.42 -28.76 -26.19
CA PRO A 316 6.58 -28.81 -27.63
C PRO A 316 7.02 -27.43 -28.11
N GLU A 317 8.12 -27.41 -28.88
CA GLU A 317 8.64 -26.21 -29.51
C GLU A 317 7.51 -25.47 -30.22
N HIS A 318 7.34 -24.18 -29.89
CA HIS A 318 6.44 -23.29 -30.63
C HIS A 318 7.00 -23.08 -32.05
N THR A 319 6.70 -24.02 -32.96
CA THR A 319 6.74 -23.78 -34.39
C THR A 319 5.41 -23.19 -34.82
N SER A 320 5.50 -22.03 -35.47
CA SER A 320 4.41 -21.26 -36.04
C SER A 320 3.47 -22.07 -36.95
N ALA A 321 2.16 -21.84 -36.74
CA ALA A 321 1.07 -21.89 -37.72
C ALA A 321 1.01 -23.09 -38.68
N ASP A 322 0.18 -24.08 -38.32
CA ASP A 322 -0.80 -24.78 -39.17
C ASP A 322 -1.06 -26.20 -38.62
N ASP A 323 -1.93 -26.36 -37.61
CA ASP A 323 -2.69 -27.61 -37.41
C ASP A 323 -3.89 -27.38 -36.46
N ASP A 324 -5.02 -26.97 -37.03
CA ASP A 324 -6.26 -26.64 -36.33
C ASP A 324 -7.29 -27.72 -36.67
N SER A 325 -7.37 -28.80 -35.88
CA SER A 325 -8.47 -29.78 -35.97
C SER A 325 -8.63 -30.76 -34.80
N ASN A 326 -7.62 -31.01 -33.94
CA ASN A 326 -7.73 -32.06 -32.90
C ASN A 326 -7.75 -31.53 -31.45
N ASP A 327 -7.39 -30.26 -31.23
CA ASP A 327 -7.19 -29.71 -29.87
C ASP A 327 -8.49 -29.21 -29.21
N ASP A 328 -9.59 -29.17 -29.97
CA ASP A 328 -10.91 -28.74 -29.49
C ASP A 328 -11.70 -29.87 -28.81
N ASP A 329 -11.52 -31.12 -29.23
CA ASP A 329 -12.28 -32.26 -28.71
C ASP A 329 -11.87 -32.65 -27.28
N GLU A 330 -10.57 -32.53 -26.95
CA GLU A 330 -10.07 -32.80 -25.59
C GLU A 330 -10.51 -31.70 -24.62
N LYS A 331 -10.42 -30.43 -25.01
CA LYS A 331 -10.93 -29.29 -24.23
C LYS A 331 -12.44 -29.36 -24.01
N LEU A 332 -13.19 -29.94 -24.95
CA LEU A 332 -14.62 -30.18 -24.81
C LEU A 332 -14.93 -31.34 -23.86
N LYS A 333 -14.12 -32.41 -23.84
CA LYS A 333 -14.25 -33.49 -22.86
C LYS A 333 -13.94 -33.02 -21.45
N GLU A 334 -12.84 -32.30 -21.25
CA GLU A 334 -12.46 -31.77 -19.92
C GLU A 334 -13.53 -30.84 -19.35
N LYS A 335 -14.12 -29.97 -20.18
CA LYS A 335 -15.23 -29.12 -19.73
C LYS A 335 -16.48 -29.91 -19.34
N ARG A 336 -16.79 -31.01 -20.04
CA ARG A 336 -17.90 -31.89 -19.69
C ARG A 336 -17.64 -32.65 -18.39
N GLU A 337 -16.44 -33.18 -18.22
CA GLU A 337 -16.02 -33.88 -17.01
C GLU A 337 -16.03 -32.95 -15.79
N TRP A 338 -15.65 -31.69 -16.00
CA TRP A 338 -15.67 -30.68 -14.94
C TRP A 338 -17.08 -30.26 -14.53
N ASP A 339 -17.99 -30.11 -15.49
CA ASP A 339 -19.41 -29.87 -15.20
C ASP A 339 -20.05 -31.07 -14.48
N GLU A 340 -19.77 -32.30 -14.93
CA GLU A 340 -20.28 -33.53 -14.31
C GLU A 340 -19.76 -33.73 -12.87
N PHE A 341 -18.50 -33.37 -12.61
CA PHE A 341 -17.94 -33.35 -11.26
C PHE A 341 -18.65 -32.34 -10.34
N LYS A 342 -18.96 -31.14 -10.85
CA LYS A 342 -19.63 -30.08 -10.09
C LYS A 342 -21.09 -30.43 -9.76
N ASP A 343 -21.76 -31.10 -10.68
CA ASP A 343 -23.11 -31.63 -10.46
C ASP A 343 -23.12 -32.80 -9.47
N ALA A 344 -22.11 -33.66 -9.50
CA ALA A 344 -21.93 -34.76 -8.54
C ALA A 344 -21.52 -34.29 -7.13
N HIS A 345 -20.90 -33.10 -7.01
CA HIS A 345 -20.42 -32.53 -5.74
C HIS A 345 -21.08 -31.18 -5.43
N PRO A 346 -22.39 -31.15 -5.13
CA PRO A 346 -23.09 -29.92 -4.78
C PRO A 346 -22.49 -29.28 -3.53
N ARG A 347 -22.38 -27.95 -3.56
CA ARG A 347 -21.86 -27.15 -2.44
C ARG A 347 -22.58 -27.50 -1.14
N GLY A 348 -21.85 -28.03 -0.16
CA GLY A 348 -22.37 -28.40 1.15
C GLY A 348 -22.42 -29.90 1.45
N SER A 349 -22.13 -30.77 0.47
CA SER A 349 -22.12 -32.23 0.66
C SER A 349 -21.10 -32.74 1.70
N GLY A 350 -20.06 -31.96 2.03
CA GLY A 350 -19.01 -32.33 2.96
C GLY A 350 -19.18 -31.88 4.42
N ASN A 351 -20.21 -31.09 4.77
CA ASN A 351 -20.38 -30.58 6.13
C ASN A 351 -21.77 -30.90 6.72
N THR A 352 -22.12 -32.19 6.74
CA THR A 352 -23.39 -32.69 7.32
C THR A 352 -23.22 -33.25 8.73
N LEU A 353 -21.97 -33.38 9.21
CA LEU A 353 -21.63 -33.98 10.51
C LEU A 353 -21.63 -33.00 11.70
N ASN A 354 -21.83 -31.70 11.47
CA ASN A 354 -21.82 -30.67 12.51
C ASN A 354 -23.13 -29.88 12.58
N MET A 355 -24.25 -30.59 12.53
CA MET A 355 -25.58 -30.06 12.84
C MET A 355 -26.07 -30.73 14.13
N GLY A 356 -25.63 -30.20 15.28
CA GLY A 356 -26.00 -30.67 16.61
C GLY A 356 -25.11 -30.10 17.70
#